data_AF-A0A936CUZ9-F1
#
_entry.id   AF-A0A936CUZ9-F1
#
_cell.length_a   1.000
_cell.length_b   1.000
_cell.length_c   1.000
_cell.angle_alpha   90.00
_cell.angle_beta   90.00
_cell.angle_gamma   90.00
#
_symmetry.space_group_name_H-M   'P 1'
#
loop_
_entity.id
_entity.type
_entity.pdbx_description
1 polymer ?
#
loop_
_entity_poly.entity_id
_entity_poly.type
_entity_poly.pdbx_seq_one_letter_code
_entity_poly.pdbx_strand_id
1 'polypeptide(L)'
;MVQTATQSSDSPEAVAAAIADSHATAVEFPTMLMAQDAPVGSIAQRMVDGLFDKPFLVSEIARFTGVSVDIPAQPGKILAVIPQHGYWCSELTLTDQVFRAAGYDVDYVTPRGERPFAFGVSLDTTFRDQAWNAPQVSTGEAALGARYNDRTTTEGQRLNAPRNLDAWLPATPRPQHGEASREPFRRTLFEGLRDATQYAGMFIVGGAGAYMDLGGNTSVRPLIALLAALGRPVAAICYGVQVLIQATDPRTKVPLVWGRVATGHSEQDDYTDGTTDVPSEGGYGPNYGSAPITLEQMIKQYTGPQGGFISRNGSPYMAVADGPFITARTTPDGYPAALLAMARLHGASQLPARYVIDADGRGHQPGAAEIRHGGA
;
A
#
# COMPACT_ATOMS: atom_id res chain seq x y z
N MET A 1 10.97 25.56 16.30
CA MET A 1 10.79 27.03 16.26
C MET A 1 9.30 27.28 16.22
N VAL A 2 8.72 27.84 17.27
CA VAL A 2 7.35 28.37 17.19
C VAL A 2 7.48 29.63 16.37
N GLN A 3 6.95 29.66 15.14
CA GLN A 3 6.78 30.91 14.42
C GLN A 3 5.84 31.76 15.27
N THR A 4 6.37 32.80 15.91
CA THR A 4 5.56 33.91 16.42
C THR A 4 4.92 34.55 15.20
N ALA A 5 3.69 34.15 14.89
CA ALA A 5 2.89 34.84 13.89
C ALA A 5 2.76 36.30 14.35
N THR A 6 3.43 37.20 13.63
CA THR A 6 3.16 38.63 13.72
C THR A 6 1.67 38.79 13.46
N GLN A 7 0.91 39.24 14.46
CA GLN A 7 -0.50 39.56 14.28
C GLN A 7 -0.60 40.57 13.13
N SER A 8 -1.23 40.15 12.04
CA SER A 8 -1.47 40.99 10.88
C SER A 8 -2.24 42.24 11.32
N SER A 9 -1.88 43.41 10.76
CA SER A 9 -2.63 44.66 10.94
C SER A 9 -3.90 44.73 10.08
N ASP A 10 -4.18 43.68 9.30
CA ASP A 10 -5.31 43.62 8.38
C ASP A 10 -6.62 43.37 9.13
N SER A 11 -7.74 43.79 8.54
CA SER A 11 -9.05 43.47 9.11
C SER A 11 -9.33 41.97 9.05
N PRO A 12 -10.17 41.40 9.93
CA PRO A 12 -10.57 40.00 9.86
C PRO A 12 -11.09 39.57 8.48
N GLU A 13 -11.80 40.46 7.76
CA GLU A 13 -12.30 40.23 6.40
C GLU A 13 -11.17 40.13 5.38
N ALA A 14 -10.14 40.97 5.48
CA ALA A 14 -8.98 40.92 4.60
C ALA A 14 -8.15 39.64 4.83
N VAL A 15 -8.00 39.21 6.09
CA VAL A 15 -7.37 37.92 6.41
C VAL A 15 -8.18 36.76 5.83
N ALA A 16 -9.51 36.77 5.99
CA ALA A 16 -10.38 35.74 5.43
C ALA A 16 -10.30 35.69 3.89
N ALA A 17 -10.27 36.85 3.21
CA ALA A 17 -10.10 36.92 1.77
C ALA A 17 -8.74 36.36 1.32
N ALA A 18 -7.65 36.74 2.00
CA ALA A 18 -6.32 36.21 1.69
C ALA A 18 -6.22 34.69 1.87
N ILE A 19 -6.84 34.15 2.92
CA ILE A 19 -6.94 32.69 3.12
C ILE A 19 -7.74 32.06 1.97
N ALA A 20 -8.91 32.61 1.63
CA ALA A 20 -9.74 32.09 0.54
C ALA A 20 -9.00 32.11 -0.81
N ASP A 21 -8.31 33.21 -1.13
CA ASP A 21 -7.51 33.35 -2.36
C ASP A 21 -6.34 32.35 -2.37
N SER A 22 -5.67 32.15 -1.23
CA SER A 22 -4.61 31.15 -1.09
C SER A 22 -5.13 29.73 -1.31
N HIS A 23 -6.28 29.38 -0.73
CA HIS A 23 -6.92 28.08 -0.95
C HIS A 23 -7.34 27.91 -2.40
N ALA A 24 -7.99 28.91 -3.01
CA ALA A 24 -8.44 28.86 -4.39
C ALA A 24 -7.28 28.71 -5.38
N THR A 25 -6.16 29.41 -5.14
CA THR A 25 -4.96 29.34 -5.99
C THR A 25 -4.22 28.01 -5.84
N ALA A 26 -4.33 27.34 -4.68
CA ALA A 26 -3.70 26.05 -4.44
C ALA A 26 -4.45 24.86 -5.06
N VAL A 27 -5.71 25.02 -5.49
CA VAL A 27 -6.46 23.93 -6.13
C VAL A 27 -5.91 23.65 -7.51
N GLU A 28 -5.42 22.43 -7.71
CA GLU A 28 -5.01 21.93 -9.02
C GLU A 28 -6.08 21.04 -9.64
N PHE A 29 -6.37 21.23 -10.92
CA PHE A 29 -7.29 20.38 -11.72
C PHE A 29 -6.53 19.65 -12.85
N PRO A 30 -5.60 18.74 -12.53
CA PRO A 30 -4.88 18.01 -13.55
C PRO A 30 -5.79 17.02 -14.28
N THR A 31 -5.40 16.68 -15.50
CA THR A 31 -6.12 15.71 -16.31
C THR A 31 -5.61 14.30 -16.02
N MET A 32 -6.53 13.36 -15.84
CA MET A 32 -6.23 11.93 -15.81
C MET A 32 -5.75 11.45 -17.18
N LEU A 33 -4.58 10.82 -17.24
CA LEU A 33 -3.99 10.33 -18.50
C LEU A 33 -4.82 9.20 -19.14
N MET A 34 -5.60 8.46 -18.33
CA MET A 34 -6.50 7.39 -18.78
C MET A 34 -7.91 7.60 -18.19
N ALA A 35 -8.52 8.77 -18.42
CA ALA A 35 -9.79 9.14 -17.76
C ALA A 35 -11.02 8.25 -18.13
N GLN A 36 -10.97 7.50 -19.23
CA GLN A 36 -12.10 6.70 -19.71
C GLN A 36 -11.90 5.19 -19.57
N ASP A 37 -10.70 4.76 -19.17
CA ASP A 37 -10.36 3.36 -18.99
C ASP A 37 -9.78 3.20 -17.59
N ALA A 38 -10.29 2.23 -16.83
CA ALA A 38 -9.66 1.89 -15.56
C ALA A 38 -8.22 1.42 -15.83
N PRO A 39 -7.23 1.90 -15.05
CA PRO A 39 -5.84 1.52 -15.26
C PRO A 39 -5.65 0.00 -15.16
N VAL A 40 -4.58 -0.55 -15.74
CA VAL A 40 -4.24 -1.99 -15.77
C VAL A 40 -5.30 -2.96 -16.32
N GLY A 41 -6.40 -2.48 -16.91
CA GLY A 41 -7.50 -3.35 -17.32
C GLY A 41 -7.10 -4.48 -18.28
N SER A 42 -6.20 -4.20 -19.24
CA SER A 42 -5.67 -5.23 -20.13
C SER A 42 -4.78 -6.26 -19.40
N ILE A 43 -4.04 -5.84 -18.37
CA ILE A 43 -3.20 -6.74 -17.56
C ILE A 43 -4.09 -7.65 -16.70
N ALA A 44 -5.09 -7.07 -16.04
CA ALA A 44 -6.06 -7.83 -15.25
C ALA A 44 -6.83 -8.83 -16.13
N GLN A 45 -7.26 -8.42 -17.33
CA GLN A 45 -7.90 -9.32 -18.29
C GLN A 45 -6.95 -10.47 -18.70
N ARG A 46 -5.67 -10.17 -18.91
CA ARG A 46 -4.66 -11.20 -19.24
C ARG A 46 -4.48 -12.21 -18.10
N MET A 47 -4.55 -11.77 -16.83
CA MET A 47 -4.56 -12.67 -15.67
C MET A 47 -5.84 -13.51 -15.63
N VAL A 48 -6.99 -12.90 -15.92
CA VAL A 48 -8.29 -13.57 -16.01
C VAL A 48 -8.26 -14.69 -17.04
N ASP A 49 -7.68 -14.44 -18.21
CA ASP A 49 -7.63 -15.37 -19.33
C ASP A 49 -6.54 -16.46 -19.16
N GLY A 50 -5.79 -16.46 -18.06
CA GLY A 50 -4.70 -17.40 -17.81
C GLY A 50 -3.47 -17.16 -18.71
N LEU A 51 -3.36 -15.97 -19.30
CA LEU A 51 -2.29 -15.60 -20.21
C LEU A 51 -1.13 -14.88 -19.50
N PHE A 52 -1.31 -14.41 -18.26
CA PHE A 52 -0.25 -13.79 -17.45
C PHE A 52 0.73 -14.87 -16.92
N ASP A 53 1.61 -15.33 -17.80
CA ASP A 53 2.61 -16.37 -17.51
C ASP A 53 3.98 -15.79 -17.11
N LYS A 54 4.89 -16.66 -16.66
CA LYS A 54 6.23 -16.26 -16.21
C LYS A 54 7.05 -15.54 -17.30
N PRO A 55 7.06 -15.98 -18.58
CA PRO A 55 7.72 -15.22 -19.65
C PRO A 55 7.19 -13.80 -19.81
N PHE A 56 5.86 -13.62 -19.80
CA PHE A 56 5.27 -12.28 -19.87
C PHE A 56 5.65 -11.44 -18.64
N LEU A 57 5.56 -12.01 -17.45
CA LEU A 57 5.98 -11.34 -16.22
C LEU A 57 7.44 -10.86 -16.30
N VAL A 58 8.36 -11.72 -16.73
CA VAL A 58 9.78 -11.35 -16.89
C VAL A 58 9.94 -10.20 -17.89
N SER A 59 9.17 -10.20 -18.99
CA SER A 59 9.18 -9.11 -19.95
C SER A 59 8.67 -7.79 -19.37
N GLU A 60 7.64 -7.82 -18.52
CA GLU A 60 7.10 -6.63 -17.86
C GLU A 60 8.04 -6.11 -16.77
N ILE A 61 8.71 -6.99 -16.00
CA ILE A 61 9.76 -6.56 -15.07
C ILE A 61 10.84 -5.79 -15.83
N ALA A 62 11.33 -6.33 -16.95
CA ALA A 62 12.33 -5.65 -17.76
C ALA A 62 11.82 -4.32 -18.33
N ARG A 63 10.57 -4.27 -18.80
CA ARG A 63 9.96 -3.04 -19.36
C ARG A 63 9.84 -1.92 -18.33
N PHE A 64 9.36 -2.24 -17.13
CA PHE A 64 9.11 -1.25 -16.08
C PHE A 64 10.38 -0.84 -15.33
N THR A 65 11.32 -1.77 -15.13
CA THR A 65 12.46 -1.56 -14.23
C THR A 65 13.80 -1.45 -14.96
N GLY A 66 13.86 -1.84 -16.23
CA GLY A 66 15.13 -1.99 -16.96
C GLY A 66 16.00 -3.16 -16.46
N VAL A 67 15.52 -3.95 -15.49
CA VAL A 67 16.27 -5.03 -14.85
C VAL A 67 15.97 -6.36 -15.54
N SER A 68 17.03 -7.10 -15.84
CA SER A 68 16.91 -8.50 -16.22
C SER A 68 16.92 -9.38 -14.97
N VAL A 69 15.96 -10.29 -14.86
CA VAL A 69 15.79 -11.15 -13.69
C VAL A 69 15.94 -12.63 -14.05
N ASP A 70 16.51 -13.40 -13.14
CA ASP A 70 16.48 -14.86 -13.16
C ASP A 70 15.69 -15.36 -11.94
N ILE A 71 14.49 -15.87 -12.21
CA ILE A 71 13.56 -16.30 -11.17
C ILE A 71 13.60 -17.83 -11.12
N PRO A 72 14.05 -18.45 -10.01
CA PRO A 72 14.11 -19.91 -9.90
C PRO A 72 12.71 -20.53 -9.99
N ALA A 73 12.66 -21.84 -10.24
CA ALA A 73 11.39 -22.57 -10.38
C ALA A 73 10.57 -22.61 -9.09
N GLN A 74 11.23 -22.62 -7.92
CA GLN A 74 10.63 -22.60 -6.60
C GLN A 74 11.23 -21.45 -5.78
N PRO A 75 10.78 -20.20 -6.01
CA PRO A 75 11.40 -19.01 -5.43
C PRO A 75 11.06 -18.78 -3.95
N GLY A 76 10.15 -19.59 -3.38
CA GLY A 76 9.81 -19.59 -1.95
C GLY A 76 8.40 -19.04 -1.69
N LYS A 77 8.26 -18.31 -0.59
CA LYS A 77 6.96 -17.79 -0.11
C LYS A 77 6.90 -16.27 -0.01
N ILE A 78 5.73 -15.71 -0.24
CA ILE A 78 5.38 -14.31 0.01
C ILE A 78 4.25 -14.26 1.05
N LEU A 79 4.31 -13.27 1.94
CA LEU A 79 3.25 -13.01 2.92
C LEU A 79 2.35 -11.86 2.45
N ALA A 80 1.05 -12.12 2.30
CA ALA A 80 0.03 -11.11 2.01
C ALA A 80 -0.68 -10.71 3.31
N VAL A 81 -0.49 -9.46 3.75
CA VAL A 81 -1.21 -8.88 4.90
C VAL A 81 -2.43 -8.13 4.39
N ILE A 82 -3.62 -8.57 4.77
CA ILE A 82 -4.89 -8.06 4.26
C ILE A 82 -5.71 -7.50 5.42
N PRO A 83 -6.26 -6.27 5.32
CA PRO A 83 -7.23 -5.81 6.29
C PRO A 83 -8.49 -6.65 6.21
N GLN A 84 -9.13 -6.85 7.35
CA GLN A 84 -10.31 -7.68 7.46
C GLN A 84 -11.58 -6.92 7.02
N HIS A 85 -11.68 -5.64 7.36
CA HIS A 85 -12.92 -4.85 7.24
C HIS A 85 -12.95 -3.95 6.00
N GLY A 86 -12.61 -4.50 4.84
CA GLY A 86 -12.70 -3.76 3.56
C GLY A 86 -11.34 -3.54 2.92
N TYR A 87 -10.99 -4.43 1.99
CA TYR A 87 -9.87 -4.22 1.06
C TYR A 87 -10.38 -3.93 -0.36
N TRP A 88 -9.60 -3.19 -1.15
CA TRP A 88 -9.90 -2.99 -2.57
C TRP A 88 -9.40 -4.19 -3.39
N CYS A 89 -10.26 -4.80 -4.23
CA CYS A 89 -9.95 -6.08 -4.88
C CYS A 89 -8.65 -6.07 -5.68
N SER A 90 -8.40 -5.06 -6.53
CA SER A 90 -7.20 -5.04 -7.37
C SER A 90 -5.89 -4.83 -6.59
N GLU A 91 -5.95 -4.24 -5.39
CA GLU A 91 -4.77 -4.07 -4.53
C GLU A 91 -4.22 -5.42 -4.00
N LEU A 92 -5.11 -6.39 -3.79
CA LEU A 92 -4.74 -7.78 -3.47
C LEU A 92 -4.45 -8.57 -4.75
N THR A 93 -5.42 -8.61 -5.66
CA THR A 93 -5.46 -9.65 -6.70
C THR A 93 -4.36 -9.49 -7.74
N LEU A 94 -4.03 -8.26 -8.16
CA LEU A 94 -2.96 -8.04 -9.13
C LEU A 94 -1.59 -8.41 -8.57
N THR A 95 -1.33 -7.99 -7.34
CA THR A 95 -0.10 -8.28 -6.59
C THR A 95 0.08 -9.79 -6.40
N ASP A 96 -0.99 -10.49 -5.99
CA ASP A 96 -0.97 -11.95 -5.81
C ASP A 96 -0.65 -12.69 -7.12
N GLN A 97 -1.33 -12.32 -8.20
CA GLN A 97 -1.12 -12.95 -9.51
C GLN A 97 0.31 -12.75 -10.03
N VAL A 98 0.94 -11.59 -9.78
CA VAL A 98 2.34 -11.36 -10.12
C VAL A 98 3.25 -12.37 -9.42
N PHE A 99 3.13 -12.52 -8.10
CA PHE A 99 3.98 -13.45 -7.35
C PHE A 99 3.71 -14.91 -7.73
N ARG A 100 2.44 -15.28 -7.94
CA ARG A 100 2.10 -16.66 -8.37
C ARG A 100 2.62 -16.98 -9.76
N ALA A 101 2.55 -16.05 -10.71
CA ALA A 101 3.12 -16.25 -12.05
C ALA A 101 4.65 -16.42 -12.01
N ALA A 102 5.33 -15.83 -11.02
CA ALA A 102 6.76 -16.08 -10.78
C ALA A 102 7.07 -17.46 -10.19
N GLY A 103 6.07 -18.14 -9.62
CA GLY A 103 6.17 -19.43 -8.95
C GLY A 103 6.17 -19.36 -7.41
N TYR A 104 5.92 -18.19 -6.82
CA TYR A 104 5.83 -18.08 -5.36
C TYR A 104 4.54 -18.71 -4.82
N ASP A 105 4.66 -19.34 -3.66
CA ASP A 105 3.52 -19.58 -2.79
C ASP A 105 3.18 -18.28 -2.05
N VAL A 106 1.90 -17.93 -1.96
CA VAL A 106 1.43 -16.76 -1.20
C VAL A 106 0.58 -17.23 -0.04
N ASP A 107 1.03 -16.91 1.17
CA ASP A 107 0.29 -17.13 2.42
C ASP A 107 -0.45 -15.84 2.80
N TYR A 108 -1.70 -15.97 3.25
CA TYR A 108 -2.56 -14.85 3.62
C TYR A 108 -2.67 -14.72 5.13
N VAL A 109 -2.59 -13.50 5.64
CA VAL A 109 -2.79 -13.18 7.04
C VAL A 109 -3.76 -11.99 7.18
N THR A 110 -4.69 -12.10 8.12
CA THR A 110 -5.57 -11.01 8.56
C THR A 110 -5.39 -10.79 10.06
N PRO A 111 -5.78 -9.63 10.62
CA PRO A 111 -5.63 -9.36 12.05
C PRO A 111 -6.09 -10.51 12.96
N ARG A 112 -7.28 -11.07 12.68
CA ARG A 112 -7.90 -12.12 13.52
C ARG A 112 -8.03 -13.48 12.84
N GLY A 113 -7.47 -13.66 11.65
CA GLY A 113 -7.54 -14.93 10.90
C GLY A 113 -8.92 -15.22 10.31
N GLU A 114 -9.79 -14.21 10.29
CA GLU A 114 -11.08 -14.27 9.62
C GLU A 114 -10.90 -13.85 8.14
N ARG A 115 -11.79 -14.34 7.28
CA ARG A 115 -11.82 -13.99 5.85
C ARG A 115 -11.95 -12.47 5.70
N PRO A 116 -11.11 -11.82 4.89
CA PRO A 116 -11.23 -10.39 4.64
C PRO A 116 -12.42 -10.09 3.72
N PHE A 117 -13.10 -8.97 3.96
CA PHE A 117 -14.23 -8.52 3.14
C PHE A 117 -13.75 -7.60 2.02
N ALA A 118 -14.13 -7.92 0.78
CA ALA A 118 -13.89 -7.04 -0.35
C ALA A 118 -14.82 -5.83 -0.29
N PHE A 119 -14.31 -4.66 -0.70
CA PHE A 119 -15.15 -3.49 -0.92
C PHE A 119 -15.99 -3.71 -2.18
N GLY A 120 -17.32 -3.75 -2.05
CA GLY A 120 -18.19 -4.17 -3.17
C GLY A 120 -18.04 -3.31 -4.43
N VAL A 121 -17.82 -1.99 -4.27
CA VAL A 121 -17.59 -1.09 -5.42
C VAL A 121 -16.29 -1.40 -6.19
N SER A 122 -15.34 -2.12 -5.59
CA SER A 122 -14.13 -2.60 -6.28
C SER A 122 -14.38 -3.78 -7.23
N LEU A 123 -15.64 -4.22 -7.34
CA LEU A 123 -16.14 -5.22 -8.30
C LEU A 123 -17.08 -4.60 -9.35
N ASP A 124 -17.42 -3.32 -9.21
CA ASP A 124 -18.42 -2.64 -10.04
C ASP A 124 -17.74 -1.86 -11.17
N THR A 125 -17.84 -2.35 -12.41
CA THR A 125 -17.27 -1.71 -13.59
C THR A 125 -17.93 -0.36 -13.95
N THR A 126 -19.06 -0.04 -13.33
CA THR A 126 -19.74 1.25 -13.51
C THR A 126 -19.30 2.28 -12.46
N PHE A 127 -18.56 1.85 -11.44
CA PHE A 127 -18.10 2.72 -10.38
C PHE A 127 -17.15 3.80 -10.92
N ARG A 128 -17.50 5.05 -10.62
CA ARG A 128 -16.65 6.22 -10.77
C ARG A 128 -16.38 6.80 -9.39
N ASP A 129 -15.12 7.08 -9.10
CA ASP A 129 -14.76 7.67 -7.82
C ASP A 129 -15.27 9.11 -7.69
N GLN A 130 -15.21 9.65 -6.47
CA GLN A 130 -15.60 11.04 -6.24
C GLN A 130 -14.49 12.04 -6.58
N ALA A 131 -13.23 11.62 -6.46
CA ALA A 131 -12.08 12.51 -6.56
C ALA A 131 -11.83 12.93 -8.02
N TRP A 132 -11.93 11.98 -8.94
CA TRP A 132 -11.62 12.15 -10.36
C TRP A 132 -12.84 11.98 -11.26
N ASN A 133 -13.95 11.41 -10.76
CA ASN A 133 -15.11 11.01 -11.55
C ASN A 133 -14.72 10.11 -12.73
N ALA A 134 -13.76 9.21 -12.49
CA ALA A 134 -13.20 8.33 -13.51
C ALA A 134 -13.47 6.86 -13.18
N PRO A 135 -13.50 5.97 -14.19
CA PRO A 135 -13.64 4.54 -13.95
C PRO A 135 -12.45 4.03 -13.15
N GLN A 136 -12.72 3.32 -12.05
CA GLN A 136 -11.68 2.75 -11.19
C GLN A 136 -11.59 1.22 -11.28
N VAL A 137 -12.52 0.59 -12.01
CA VAL A 137 -12.60 -0.88 -12.10
C VAL A 137 -12.83 -1.28 -13.56
N SER A 138 -11.86 -1.99 -14.12
CA SER A 138 -12.00 -2.62 -15.44
C SER A 138 -12.76 -3.95 -15.35
N THR A 139 -13.23 -4.46 -16.50
CA THR A 139 -13.83 -5.81 -16.57
C THR A 139 -12.88 -6.89 -16.06
N GLY A 140 -11.58 -6.79 -16.38
CA GLY A 140 -10.56 -7.73 -15.91
C GLY A 140 -10.39 -7.69 -14.39
N GLU A 141 -10.33 -6.50 -13.79
CA GLU A 141 -10.22 -6.35 -12.33
C GLU A 141 -11.48 -6.86 -11.63
N ALA A 142 -12.67 -6.51 -12.11
CA ALA A 142 -13.93 -6.99 -11.55
C ALA A 142 -14.02 -8.53 -11.61
N ALA A 143 -13.67 -9.14 -12.75
CA ALA A 143 -13.70 -10.59 -12.92
C ALA A 143 -12.67 -11.31 -12.04
N LEU A 144 -11.49 -10.72 -11.86
CA LEU A 144 -10.47 -11.28 -10.97
C LEU A 144 -10.88 -11.11 -9.50
N GLY A 145 -11.37 -9.94 -9.11
CA GLY A 145 -11.92 -9.68 -7.78
C GLY A 145 -13.07 -10.63 -7.45
N ALA A 146 -13.99 -10.87 -8.38
CA ALA A 146 -15.10 -11.79 -8.21
C ALA A 146 -14.63 -13.22 -7.94
N ARG A 147 -13.57 -13.68 -8.64
CA ARG A 147 -12.95 -14.98 -8.36
C ARG A 147 -12.43 -15.07 -6.94
N TYR A 148 -11.65 -14.08 -6.47
CA TYR A 148 -11.13 -14.08 -5.11
C TYR A 148 -12.23 -13.97 -4.06
N ASN A 149 -13.30 -13.22 -4.36
CA ASN A 149 -14.41 -13.03 -3.45
C ASN A 149 -15.30 -14.28 -3.32
N ASP A 150 -15.46 -15.06 -4.40
CA ASP A 150 -16.18 -16.33 -4.38
C ASP A 150 -15.41 -17.42 -3.61
N ARG A 151 -15.97 -17.84 -2.47
CA ARG A 151 -15.38 -18.84 -1.55
C ARG A 151 -15.16 -20.21 -2.16
N THR A 152 -15.77 -20.51 -3.30
CA THR A 152 -15.75 -21.83 -3.93
C THR A 152 -14.64 -21.98 -4.97
N THR A 153 -14.12 -20.87 -5.51
CA THR A 153 -13.02 -20.88 -6.48
C THR A 153 -11.69 -21.26 -5.82
N THR A 154 -10.70 -21.64 -6.62
CA THR A 154 -9.34 -21.91 -6.13
C THR A 154 -8.74 -20.69 -5.43
N GLU A 155 -8.93 -19.50 -5.98
CA GLU A 155 -8.45 -18.24 -5.42
C GLU A 155 -9.15 -17.91 -4.12
N GLY A 156 -10.48 -17.94 -4.10
CA GLY A 156 -11.26 -17.57 -2.93
C GLY A 156 -11.14 -18.58 -1.79
N GLN A 157 -10.92 -19.88 -2.07
CA GLN A 157 -10.62 -20.88 -1.05
C GLN A 157 -9.39 -20.52 -0.21
N ARG A 158 -8.38 -19.88 -0.81
CA ARG A 158 -7.17 -19.47 -0.10
C ARG A 158 -7.42 -18.37 0.94
N LEU A 159 -8.49 -17.59 0.74
CA LEU A 159 -8.93 -16.53 1.67
C LEU A 159 -9.93 -17.05 2.72
N ASN A 160 -10.34 -18.32 2.70
CA ASN A 160 -11.33 -18.86 3.65
C ASN A 160 -10.77 -19.07 5.06
N ALA A 161 -9.46 -19.29 5.19
CA ALA A 161 -8.79 -19.53 6.46
C ALA A 161 -7.41 -18.84 6.49
N PRO A 162 -7.37 -17.50 6.42
CA PRO A 162 -6.11 -16.79 6.54
C PRO A 162 -5.54 -17.00 7.94
N ARG A 163 -4.22 -16.87 8.07
CA ARG A 163 -3.55 -16.96 9.37
C ARG A 163 -4.00 -15.80 10.26
N ASN A 164 -4.18 -16.07 11.55
CA ASN A 164 -4.44 -15.04 12.54
C ASN A 164 -3.13 -14.33 12.92
N LEU A 165 -3.01 -13.05 12.55
CA LEU A 165 -1.83 -12.25 12.83
C LEU A 165 -1.61 -12.06 14.33
N ASP A 166 -2.65 -11.68 15.07
CA ASP A 166 -2.55 -11.32 16.49
C ASP A 166 -2.25 -12.53 17.40
N ALA A 167 -2.64 -13.74 16.96
CA ALA A 167 -2.28 -14.99 17.60
C ALA A 167 -0.85 -15.44 17.24
N TRP A 168 -0.38 -15.11 16.03
CA TRP A 168 0.95 -15.48 15.57
C TRP A 168 2.04 -14.56 16.13
N LEU A 169 1.81 -13.25 16.09
CA LEU A 169 2.70 -12.22 16.60
C LEU A 169 1.97 -11.51 17.74
N PRO A 170 2.42 -11.65 19.00
CA PRO A 170 1.68 -11.12 20.14
C PRO A 170 1.68 -9.59 20.11
N ALA A 171 0.56 -8.99 20.52
CA ALA A 171 0.50 -7.55 20.74
C ALA A 171 1.54 -7.13 21.79
N THR A 172 2.11 -5.93 21.61
CA THR A 172 3.10 -5.41 22.57
C THR A 172 2.46 -5.23 23.94
N PRO A 173 3.05 -5.76 25.03
CA PRO A 173 2.53 -5.58 26.38
C PRO A 173 2.36 -4.09 26.74
N ARG A 174 1.41 -3.84 27.63
CA ARG A 174 1.04 -2.52 28.15
C ARG A 174 1.23 -2.49 29.68
N PRO A 175 1.31 -1.32 30.34
CA PRO A 175 1.63 -1.22 31.76
C PRO A 175 0.80 -2.13 32.69
N GLN A 176 -0.49 -2.32 32.40
CA GLN A 176 -1.39 -3.19 33.16
C GLN A 176 -0.99 -4.68 33.17
N HIS A 177 -0.17 -5.13 32.21
CA HIS A 177 0.31 -6.52 32.15
C HIS A 177 1.50 -6.77 33.09
N GLY A 178 2.13 -5.71 33.61
CA GLY A 178 3.27 -5.79 34.53
C GLY A 178 4.56 -6.34 33.91
N GLU A 179 5.65 -6.22 34.68
CA GLU A 179 7.01 -6.62 34.29
C GLU A 179 7.11 -8.10 33.90
N ALA A 180 6.34 -8.96 34.60
CA ALA A 180 6.33 -10.41 34.37
C ALA A 180 5.90 -10.81 32.95
N SER A 181 5.21 -9.94 32.22
CA SER A 181 4.80 -10.18 30.82
C SER A 181 5.95 -10.12 29.81
N ARG A 182 7.10 -9.52 30.17
CA ARG A 182 8.18 -9.25 29.22
C ARG A 182 8.80 -10.50 28.61
N GLU A 183 9.16 -11.49 29.43
CA GLU A 183 9.84 -12.69 28.95
C GLU A 183 8.90 -13.63 28.15
N PRO A 184 7.64 -13.89 28.58
CA PRO A 184 6.65 -14.58 27.75
C PRO A 184 6.45 -13.90 26.39
N PHE A 185 6.26 -12.58 26.38
CA PHE A 185 6.13 -11.81 25.13
C PHE A 185 7.35 -11.98 24.22
N ARG A 186 8.57 -11.82 24.77
CA ARG A 186 9.81 -11.97 24.00
C ARG A 186 9.91 -13.36 23.35
N ARG A 187 9.53 -14.42 24.08
CA ARG A 187 9.58 -15.80 23.60
C ARG A 187 8.60 -16.05 22.46
N THR A 188 7.33 -15.70 22.65
CA THR A 188 6.30 -15.87 21.62
C THR A 188 6.62 -15.03 20.38
N LEU A 189 7.07 -13.78 20.57
CA LEU A 189 7.50 -12.93 19.46
C LEU A 189 8.68 -13.55 18.70
N PHE A 190 9.68 -14.09 19.40
CA PHE A 190 10.82 -14.75 18.76
C PHE A 190 10.39 -15.96 17.93
N GLU A 191 9.50 -16.82 18.44
CA GLU A 191 9.01 -17.98 17.70
C GLU A 191 8.26 -17.57 16.43
N GLY A 192 7.40 -16.55 16.53
CA GLY A 192 6.69 -16.00 15.38
C GLY A 192 7.62 -15.39 14.33
N LEU A 193 8.60 -14.59 14.77
CA LEU A 193 9.60 -13.99 13.87
C LEU A 193 10.53 -15.04 13.24
N ARG A 194 10.92 -16.07 13.99
CA ARG A 194 11.70 -17.19 13.46
C ARG A 194 10.94 -17.90 12.34
N ASP A 195 9.65 -18.18 12.55
CA ASP A 195 8.78 -18.75 11.52
C ASP A 195 8.67 -17.82 10.30
N ALA A 196 8.55 -16.51 10.52
CA ALA A 196 8.47 -15.51 9.45
C ALA A 196 9.74 -15.41 8.58
N THR A 197 10.89 -15.94 9.02
CA THR A 197 12.12 -15.96 8.21
C THR A 197 12.01 -16.81 6.93
N GLN A 198 10.95 -17.60 6.77
CA GLN A 198 10.68 -18.36 5.54
C GLN A 198 10.19 -17.48 4.37
N TYR A 199 9.67 -16.27 4.64
CA TYR A 199 9.08 -15.41 3.60
C TYR A 199 10.13 -14.58 2.88
N ALA A 200 10.21 -14.69 1.56
CA ALA A 200 11.11 -13.90 0.72
C ALA A 200 10.75 -12.41 0.71
N GLY A 201 9.50 -12.06 1.00
CA GLY A 201 9.01 -10.69 1.09
C GLY A 201 7.57 -10.66 1.58
N MET A 202 7.00 -9.47 1.70
CA MET A 202 5.59 -9.28 2.04
C MET A 202 4.96 -8.13 1.25
N PHE A 203 3.63 -8.14 1.15
CA PHE A 203 2.87 -6.98 0.72
C PHE A 203 1.68 -6.72 1.65
N ILE A 204 1.37 -5.44 1.85
CA ILE A 204 0.27 -4.95 2.69
C ILE A 204 -0.78 -4.32 1.79
N VAL A 205 -1.97 -4.93 1.77
CA VAL A 205 -3.12 -4.46 1.00
C VAL A 205 -3.75 -3.26 1.69
N GLY A 206 -4.22 -2.29 0.91
CA GLY A 206 -4.95 -1.12 1.40
C GLY A 206 -6.47 -1.33 1.37
N GLY A 207 -7.19 -0.30 0.95
CA GLY A 207 -8.62 -0.12 1.23
C GLY A 207 -8.89 0.43 2.64
N ALA A 208 -10.14 0.78 2.91
CA ALA A 208 -10.53 1.47 4.14
C ALA A 208 -10.26 0.66 5.42
N GLY A 209 -10.31 -0.68 5.33
CA GLY A 209 -9.98 -1.55 6.44
C GLY A 209 -8.54 -1.38 6.92
N ALA A 210 -7.60 -1.02 6.04
CA ALA A 210 -6.18 -0.90 6.39
C ALA A 210 -5.91 0.13 7.49
N TYR A 211 -6.63 1.25 7.52
CA TYR A 211 -6.50 2.20 8.63
C TYR A 211 -7.30 1.78 9.86
N MET A 212 -8.43 1.08 9.70
CA MET A 212 -9.33 0.68 10.80
C MET A 212 -8.77 -0.48 11.64
N ASP A 213 -8.26 -1.54 11.02
CA ASP A 213 -7.83 -2.75 11.72
C ASP A 213 -6.31 -2.98 11.72
N LEU A 214 -5.59 -2.51 10.70
CA LEU A 214 -4.13 -2.68 10.60
C LEU A 214 -3.34 -1.43 11.03
N GLY A 215 -3.86 -0.21 10.83
CA GLY A 215 -3.12 1.04 11.05
C GLY A 215 -2.58 1.19 12.47
N GLY A 216 -3.35 0.76 13.47
CA GLY A 216 -2.93 0.71 14.88
C GLY A 216 -2.35 -0.63 15.34
N ASN A 217 -2.35 -1.65 14.48
CA ASN A 217 -1.99 -3.02 14.87
C ASN A 217 -0.49 -3.12 15.16
N THR A 218 -0.14 -3.52 16.39
CA THR A 218 1.27 -3.64 16.80
C THR A 218 1.90 -4.98 16.40
N SER A 219 1.10 -5.97 16.02
CA SER A 219 1.51 -7.33 15.65
C SER A 219 2.18 -7.38 14.28
N VAL A 220 1.81 -6.50 13.35
CA VAL A 220 2.43 -6.42 12.00
C VAL A 220 3.81 -5.75 12.01
N ARG A 221 4.06 -4.83 12.94
CA ARG A 221 5.29 -4.00 12.95
C ARG A 221 6.58 -4.82 13.06
N PRO A 222 6.66 -5.87 13.91
CA PRO A 222 7.82 -6.76 13.96
C PRO A 222 8.10 -7.51 12.65
N LEU A 223 7.07 -7.85 11.86
CA LEU A 223 7.24 -8.49 10.55
C LEU A 223 7.88 -7.53 9.55
N ILE A 224 7.38 -6.28 9.51
CA ILE A 224 7.96 -5.22 8.69
C ILE A 224 9.43 -5.01 9.08
N ALA A 225 9.72 -4.92 10.38
CA ALA A 225 11.08 -4.73 10.89
C ALA A 225 12.00 -5.91 10.53
N LEU A 226 11.52 -7.15 10.67
CA LEU A 226 12.28 -8.36 10.33
C LEU A 226 12.63 -8.39 8.84
N LEU A 227 11.65 -8.25 7.96
CA LEU A 227 11.89 -8.35 6.51
C LEU A 227 12.75 -7.20 6.01
N ALA A 228 12.53 -5.98 6.50
CA ALA A 228 13.41 -4.85 6.18
C ALA A 228 14.86 -5.09 6.65
N ALA A 229 15.07 -5.63 7.85
CA ALA A 229 16.40 -5.96 8.36
C ALA A 229 17.08 -7.11 7.59
N LEU A 230 16.30 -8.02 7.01
CA LEU A 230 16.78 -9.08 6.12
C LEU A 230 17.00 -8.60 4.67
N GLY A 231 16.78 -7.31 4.37
CA GLY A 231 16.88 -6.76 3.02
C GLY A 231 15.81 -7.28 2.05
N ARG A 232 14.70 -7.80 2.59
CA ARG A 232 13.59 -8.38 1.82
C ARG A 232 12.53 -7.33 1.54
N PRO A 233 11.90 -7.33 0.36
CA PRO A 233 10.93 -6.32 -0.01
C PRO A 233 9.72 -6.36 0.92
N VAL A 234 9.34 -5.18 1.39
CA VAL A 234 8.10 -4.90 2.11
C VAL A 234 7.31 -3.90 1.28
N ALA A 235 6.34 -4.42 0.53
CA ALA A 235 5.47 -3.62 -0.32
C ALA A 235 4.21 -3.19 0.44
N ALA A 236 3.68 -2.01 0.13
CA ALA A 236 2.39 -1.54 0.64
C ALA A 236 1.73 -0.63 -0.39
N ILE A 237 0.41 -0.64 -0.45
CA ILE A 237 -0.37 0.13 -1.43
C ILE A 237 -1.48 0.92 -0.74
N CYS A 238 -1.78 2.11 -1.25
CA CYS A 238 -2.91 2.92 -0.81
C CYS A 238 -2.83 3.12 0.72
N TYR A 239 -3.92 2.94 1.44
CA TYR A 239 -3.94 3.02 2.91
C TYR A 239 -3.13 1.93 3.62
N GLY A 240 -2.74 0.85 2.92
CA GLY A 240 -1.76 -0.11 3.42
C GLY A 240 -0.39 0.51 3.71
N VAL A 241 -0.04 1.60 3.00
CA VAL A 241 1.20 2.36 3.27
C VAL A 241 1.20 2.98 4.67
N GLN A 242 0.03 3.35 5.21
CA GLN A 242 -0.08 3.84 6.58
C GLN A 242 0.42 2.81 7.61
N VAL A 243 0.17 1.53 7.35
CA VAL A 243 0.62 0.42 8.19
C VAL A 243 2.14 0.29 8.14
N LEU A 244 2.71 0.43 6.94
CA LEU A 244 4.15 0.38 6.70
C LEU A 244 4.91 1.50 7.43
N ILE A 245 4.51 2.75 7.21
CA ILE A 245 5.25 3.92 7.70
C ILE A 245 5.26 4.03 9.23
N GLN A 246 4.27 3.41 9.90
CA GLN A 246 4.16 3.35 11.35
C GLN A 246 5.02 2.27 12.02
N ALA A 247 5.72 1.44 11.26
CA ALA A 247 6.75 0.58 11.82
C ALA A 247 7.91 1.46 12.31
N THR A 248 8.26 1.35 13.59
CA THR A 248 9.29 2.17 14.23
C THR A 248 10.30 1.29 14.97
N ASP A 249 11.51 1.82 15.18
CA ASP A 249 12.44 1.21 16.11
C ASP A 249 11.81 1.25 17.53
N PRO A 250 11.69 0.10 18.22
CA PRO A 250 10.92 0.02 19.46
C PRO A 250 11.56 0.79 20.63
N ARG A 251 12.85 1.14 20.55
CA ARG A 251 13.57 1.88 21.60
C ARG A 251 13.53 3.38 21.37
N THR A 252 13.91 3.82 20.17
CA THR A 252 14.04 5.23 19.79
C THR A 252 12.73 5.84 19.29
N LYS A 253 11.78 4.99 18.87
CA LYS A 253 10.51 5.35 18.23
C LYS A 253 10.67 6.07 16.89
N VAL A 254 11.89 6.11 16.34
CA VAL A 254 12.15 6.64 15.01
C VAL A 254 11.49 5.72 13.97
N PRO A 255 10.71 6.27 13.02
CA PRO A 255 10.13 5.49 11.92
C PRO A 255 11.20 4.74 11.14
N LEU A 256 10.89 3.49 10.78
CA LEU A 256 11.79 2.72 9.94
C LEU A 256 11.93 3.32 8.55
N VAL A 257 11.01 4.19 8.12
CA VAL A 257 11.05 4.94 6.86
C VAL A 257 11.71 6.33 6.97
N TRP A 258 12.25 6.69 8.13
CA TRP A 258 12.90 8.00 8.31
C TRP A 258 14.03 8.22 7.28
N GLY A 259 14.05 9.39 6.65
CA GLY A 259 14.99 9.79 5.59
C GLY A 259 14.75 9.14 4.22
N ARG A 260 13.65 8.41 4.03
CA ARG A 260 13.32 7.73 2.76
C ARG A 260 12.24 8.46 1.98
N VAL A 261 12.13 8.13 0.70
CA VAL A 261 11.01 8.56 -0.14
C VAL A 261 9.95 7.46 -0.24
N ALA A 262 8.68 7.87 -0.29
CA ALA A 262 7.55 6.98 -0.44
C ALA A 262 6.43 7.64 -1.25
N THR A 263 5.51 6.83 -1.74
CA THR A 263 4.20 7.27 -2.24
C THR A 263 3.10 6.57 -1.43
N GLY A 264 1.84 6.85 -1.74
CA GLY A 264 0.66 6.38 -1.04
C GLY A 264 -0.51 7.24 -1.51
N HIS A 265 -1.73 6.88 -1.12
CA HIS A 265 -2.93 7.62 -1.50
C HIS A 265 -2.72 9.13 -1.29
N SER A 266 -2.87 9.93 -2.35
CA SER A 266 -2.50 11.34 -2.36
C SER A 266 -3.67 12.23 -1.96
N GLU A 267 -3.40 13.48 -1.56
CA GLU A 267 -4.49 14.43 -1.23
C GLU A 267 -5.44 14.69 -2.40
N GLN A 268 -4.96 14.48 -3.62
CA GLN A 268 -5.78 14.61 -4.81
C GLN A 268 -6.68 13.39 -5.05
N ASP A 269 -6.30 12.22 -4.55
CA ASP A 269 -7.11 11.01 -4.61
C ASP A 269 -8.09 10.93 -3.43
N ASP A 270 -7.86 11.73 -2.38
CA ASP A 270 -8.63 11.71 -1.14
C ASP A 270 -10.10 12.05 -1.37
N TYR A 271 -10.94 11.24 -0.75
CA TYR A 271 -12.37 11.42 -0.72
C TYR A 271 -12.72 12.57 0.23
N THR A 272 -13.58 13.49 -0.20
CA THR A 272 -14.04 14.62 0.65
C THR A 272 -15.31 14.30 1.44
N ASP A 273 -16.02 13.24 1.07
CA ASP A 273 -17.18 12.68 1.79
C ASP A 273 -17.32 11.18 1.45
N GLY A 274 -18.24 10.44 2.07
CA GLY A 274 -18.61 9.09 1.65
C GLY A 274 -17.63 7.97 2.03
N THR A 275 -16.64 8.24 2.88
CA THR A 275 -15.69 7.22 3.33
C THR A 275 -16.35 6.26 4.32
N THR A 276 -16.21 4.94 4.10
CA THR A 276 -16.82 3.89 4.93
C THR A 276 -15.91 2.66 4.99
N ASP A 277 -16.16 1.77 5.95
CA ASP A 277 -15.55 0.44 6.05
C ASP A 277 -16.55 -0.66 5.66
N VAL A 278 -16.06 -1.91 5.62
CA VAL A 278 -16.88 -3.09 5.30
C VAL A 278 -16.86 -4.03 6.50
N PRO A 279 -17.70 -3.81 7.52
CA PRO A 279 -17.66 -4.58 8.76
C PRO A 279 -18.14 -6.03 8.60
N SER A 280 -18.89 -6.33 7.53
CA SER A 280 -19.37 -7.65 7.18
C SER A 280 -19.56 -7.77 5.67
N GLU A 281 -19.66 -8.99 5.16
CA GLU A 281 -19.88 -9.21 3.73
C GLU A 281 -21.17 -8.53 3.24
N GLY A 282 -21.02 -7.61 2.29
CA GLY A 282 -22.12 -6.80 1.75
C GLY A 282 -22.67 -5.73 2.70
N GLY A 283 -22.12 -5.62 3.91
CA GLY A 283 -22.46 -4.58 4.89
C GLY A 283 -21.44 -3.44 4.85
N TYR A 284 -21.93 -2.20 4.86
CA TYR A 284 -21.10 -1.00 4.96
C TYR A 284 -21.31 -0.33 6.30
N GLY A 285 -20.25 0.21 6.87
CA GLY A 285 -20.32 1.08 8.04
C GLY A 285 -20.98 2.42 7.73
N PRO A 286 -21.10 3.30 8.74
CA PRO A 286 -21.57 4.66 8.50
C PRO A 286 -20.64 5.42 7.56
N ASN A 287 -21.15 6.48 6.94
CA ASN A 287 -20.31 7.46 6.27
C ASN A 287 -19.52 8.25 7.34
N TYR A 288 -18.20 8.11 7.33
CA TYR A 288 -17.27 8.81 8.21
C TYR A 288 -16.87 10.20 7.69
N GLY A 289 -17.38 10.61 6.53
CA GLY A 289 -17.07 11.87 5.87
C GLY A 289 -15.89 11.73 4.93
N SER A 290 -14.98 12.71 4.97
CA SER A 290 -13.75 12.70 4.20
C SER A 290 -12.83 11.53 4.58
N ALA A 291 -11.77 11.35 3.78
CA ALA A 291 -10.63 10.53 4.14
C ALA A 291 -10.22 10.81 5.61
N PRO A 292 -10.18 9.79 6.50
CA PRO A 292 -9.99 9.99 7.93
C PRO A 292 -8.58 10.43 8.29
N ILE A 293 -7.64 10.25 7.36
CA ILE A 293 -6.26 10.70 7.45
C ILE A 293 -5.80 11.18 6.06
N THR A 294 -5.02 12.25 6.02
CA THR A 294 -4.30 12.65 4.80
C THR A 294 -3.00 11.86 4.73
N LEU A 295 -3.01 10.76 3.97
CA LEU A 295 -1.89 9.81 3.97
C LEU A 295 -0.60 10.44 3.41
N GLU A 296 -0.70 11.31 2.41
CA GLU A 296 0.42 12.10 1.90
C GLU A 296 1.10 12.91 3.03
N GLN A 297 0.34 13.59 3.88
CA GLN A 297 0.89 14.36 5.00
C GLN A 297 1.50 13.46 6.06
N MET A 298 0.86 12.33 6.36
CA MET A 298 1.46 11.33 7.25
C MET A 298 2.80 10.84 6.69
N ILE A 299 2.88 10.49 5.40
CA ILE A 299 4.13 10.06 4.78
C ILE A 299 5.21 11.13 4.94
N LYS A 300 4.92 12.40 4.65
CA LYS A 300 5.86 13.53 4.85
C LYS A 300 6.34 13.63 6.30
N GLN A 301 5.46 13.42 7.28
CA GLN A 301 5.82 13.44 8.71
C GLN A 301 6.70 12.24 9.11
N TYR A 302 6.35 11.02 8.69
CA TYR A 302 7.05 9.79 9.07
C TYR A 302 8.39 9.60 8.35
N THR A 303 8.52 10.16 7.14
CA THR A 303 9.78 10.18 6.39
C THR A 303 10.73 11.28 6.87
N GLY A 304 10.21 12.31 7.55
CA GLY A 304 11.00 13.38 8.12
C GLY A 304 11.60 14.33 7.07
N PRO A 305 12.36 15.36 7.49
CA PRO A 305 12.82 16.44 6.61
C PRO A 305 13.83 15.99 5.55
N GLN A 306 14.48 14.83 5.71
CA GLN A 306 15.40 14.27 4.71
C GLN A 306 14.71 13.29 3.73
N GLY A 307 13.48 12.88 4.04
CA GLY A 307 12.66 12.03 3.20
C GLY A 307 11.55 12.82 2.52
N GLY A 308 10.56 12.14 1.96
CA GLY A 308 9.41 12.84 1.40
C GLY A 308 8.42 11.95 0.65
N PHE A 309 7.44 12.62 0.07
CA PHE A 309 6.36 12.03 -0.71
C PHE A 309 6.59 12.27 -2.21
N ILE A 310 6.40 11.25 -3.03
CA ILE A 310 6.40 11.39 -4.50
C ILE A 310 5.02 10.98 -5.00
N SER A 311 4.41 11.80 -5.85
CA SER A 311 3.22 11.43 -6.62
C SER A 311 3.12 12.29 -7.87
N ARG A 312 2.78 11.65 -9.00
CA ARG A 312 2.45 12.32 -10.25
C ARG A 312 0.93 12.33 -10.43
N ASN A 313 0.34 13.49 -10.18
CA ASN A 313 -1.09 13.76 -10.34
C ASN A 313 -1.62 13.27 -11.71
N GLY A 314 -2.75 12.56 -11.71
CA GLY A 314 -3.42 12.05 -12.93
C GLY A 314 -2.72 10.90 -13.67
N SER A 315 -1.56 10.42 -13.18
CA SER A 315 -0.85 9.26 -13.73
C SER A 315 -1.63 7.95 -13.53
N PRO A 316 -1.61 6.97 -14.45
CA PRO A 316 -2.19 5.64 -14.23
C PRO A 316 -1.35 4.73 -13.33
N TYR A 317 -0.06 5.04 -13.17
CA TYR A 317 0.89 4.30 -12.34
C TYR A 317 1.62 5.22 -11.37
N MET A 318 1.88 4.71 -10.17
CA MET A 318 2.77 5.32 -9.19
C MET A 318 3.24 4.29 -8.15
N ALA A 319 4.49 3.85 -8.27
CA ALA A 319 5.16 3.02 -7.27
C ALA A 319 6.59 3.51 -6.99
N VAL A 320 7.00 3.48 -5.72
CA VAL A 320 8.30 3.99 -5.25
C VAL A 320 9.00 2.91 -4.44
N ALA A 321 10.24 2.61 -4.78
CA ALA A 321 11.14 1.78 -3.98
C ALA A 321 12.24 2.66 -3.36
N ASP A 322 12.46 2.54 -2.04
CA ASP A 322 13.62 3.11 -1.33
C ASP A 322 14.17 2.08 -0.32
N GLY A 323 15.26 1.42 -0.71
CA GLY A 323 15.80 0.28 0.03
C GLY A 323 14.84 -0.92 0.02
N PRO A 324 14.52 -1.53 1.18
CA PRO A 324 13.60 -2.67 1.24
C PRO A 324 12.12 -2.27 1.14
N PHE A 325 11.80 -0.97 1.23
CA PHE A 325 10.43 -0.50 1.24
C PHE A 325 9.96 -0.17 -0.16
N ILE A 326 8.80 -0.70 -0.52
CA ILE A 326 8.12 -0.42 -1.78
C ILE A 326 6.73 0.11 -1.43
N THR A 327 6.35 1.24 -2.00
CA THR A 327 5.07 1.89 -1.75
C THR A 327 4.37 2.18 -3.06
N ALA A 328 3.05 2.07 -3.08
CA ALA A 328 2.21 2.29 -4.24
C ALA A 328 1.04 3.22 -3.89
N ARG A 329 0.64 4.08 -4.83
CA ARG A 329 -0.28 5.18 -4.52
C ARG A 329 -1.72 4.72 -4.37
N THR A 330 -2.31 4.11 -5.40
CA THR A 330 -3.74 3.78 -5.42
C THR A 330 -4.01 2.48 -6.19
N THR A 331 -5.28 2.13 -6.34
CA THR A 331 -5.85 0.84 -6.77
C THR A 331 -5.02 0.03 -7.80
N PRO A 332 -4.55 0.55 -8.96
CA PRO A 332 -3.81 -0.25 -9.94
C PRO A 332 -2.33 -0.48 -9.57
N ASP A 333 -1.79 0.27 -8.62
CA ASP A 333 -0.36 0.41 -8.38
C ASP A 333 0.27 -0.81 -7.69
N GLY A 334 -0.56 -1.78 -7.28
CA GLY A 334 -0.10 -3.05 -6.71
C GLY A 334 0.69 -3.84 -7.74
N TYR A 335 0.30 -3.71 -9.01
CA TYR A 335 1.00 -4.31 -10.13
C TYR A 335 2.45 -3.81 -10.27
N PRO A 336 2.73 -2.51 -10.51
CA PRO A 336 4.10 -2.02 -10.58
C PRO A 336 4.90 -2.18 -9.28
N ALA A 337 4.25 -2.11 -8.09
CA ALA A 337 4.92 -2.41 -6.83
C ALA A 337 5.40 -3.87 -6.75
N ALA A 338 4.60 -4.83 -7.22
CA ALA A 338 5.01 -6.23 -7.30
C ALA A 338 6.16 -6.44 -8.30
N LEU A 339 6.15 -5.75 -9.45
CA LEU A 339 7.27 -5.79 -10.40
C LEU A 339 8.58 -5.26 -9.77
N LEU A 340 8.52 -4.17 -8.99
CA LEU A 340 9.68 -3.67 -8.24
C LEU A 340 10.15 -4.67 -7.19
N ALA A 341 9.24 -5.34 -6.48
CA ALA A 341 9.59 -6.37 -5.51
C ALA A 341 10.33 -7.54 -6.18
N MET A 342 9.85 -7.98 -7.35
CA MET A 342 10.49 -9.02 -8.16
C MET A 342 11.88 -8.60 -8.66
N ALA A 343 12.03 -7.36 -9.13
CA ALA A 343 13.33 -6.80 -9.52
C ALA A 343 14.29 -6.73 -8.31
N ARG A 344 13.80 -6.40 -7.11
CA ARG A 344 14.61 -6.44 -5.88
C ARG A 344 15.01 -7.85 -5.48
N LEU A 345 14.15 -8.84 -5.65
CA LEU A 345 14.43 -10.23 -5.26
C LEU A 345 15.43 -10.90 -6.20
N HIS A 346 15.34 -10.63 -7.50
CA HIS A 346 16.03 -11.41 -8.53
C HIS A 346 17.01 -10.61 -9.40
N GLY A 347 17.11 -9.30 -9.18
CA GLY A 347 18.00 -8.40 -9.91
C GLY A 347 18.51 -7.23 -9.08
N ALA A 348 18.60 -7.40 -7.75
CA ALA A 348 18.90 -6.34 -6.78
C ALA A 348 20.10 -5.46 -7.16
N SER A 349 21.17 -6.07 -7.68
CA SER A 349 22.40 -5.38 -8.07
C SER A 349 22.25 -4.43 -9.25
N GLN A 350 21.16 -4.55 -10.01
CA GLN A 350 20.85 -3.75 -11.19
C GLN A 350 19.87 -2.61 -10.89
N LEU A 351 19.02 -2.75 -9.86
CA LEU A 351 18.02 -1.75 -9.51
C LEU A 351 18.62 -0.69 -8.57
N PRO A 352 18.64 0.60 -8.93
CA PRO A 352 19.12 1.67 -8.04
C PRO A 352 18.39 1.67 -6.69
N ALA A 353 19.01 2.11 -5.60
CA ALA A 353 18.41 2.05 -4.26
C ALA A 353 17.07 2.80 -4.15
N ARG A 354 16.96 3.94 -4.84
CA ARG A 354 15.73 4.71 -5.03
C ARG A 354 15.26 4.57 -6.47
N TYR A 355 14.00 4.20 -6.66
CA TYR A 355 13.45 3.99 -7.99
C TYR A 355 11.95 4.29 -7.98
N VAL A 356 11.46 4.94 -9.02
CA VAL A 356 10.05 5.30 -9.20
C VAL A 356 9.57 4.68 -10.50
N ILE A 357 8.34 4.19 -10.52
CA ILE A 357 7.57 3.88 -11.72
C ILE A 357 6.40 4.84 -11.76
N ASP A 358 6.20 5.51 -12.89
CA ASP A 358 5.01 6.33 -13.13
C ASP A 358 4.46 6.18 -14.57
N ALA A 359 3.42 6.95 -14.87
CA ALA A 359 2.76 7.21 -16.15
C ALA A 359 2.87 6.16 -17.26
N ASP A 360 4.02 6.10 -17.93
CA ASP A 360 4.24 5.27 -19.12
C ASP A 360 4.59 3.82 -18.78
N GLY A 361 4.60 3.48 -17.49
CA GLY A 361 5.03 2.17 -17.01
C GLY A 361 6.50 1.93 -17.27
N ARG A 362 7.31 2.98 -17.23
CA ARG A 362 8.77 2.92 -17.12
C ARG A 362 9.17 3.57 -15.81
N GLY A 363 10.36 3.20 -15.34
CA GLY A 363 10.87 3.77 -14.12
C GLY A 363 12.20 4.50 -14.28
N HIS A 364 12.52 5.28 -13.26
CA HIS A 364 13.68 6.14 -13.19
C HIS A 364 14.12 6.33 -11.73
N GLN A 365 15.34 6.85 -11.55
CA GLN A 365 15.74 7.36 -10.23
C GLN A 365 15.08 8.74 -10.03
N PRO A 366 14.41 8.99 -8.89
CA PRO A 366 13.70 10.24 -8.67
C PRO A 366 14.68 11.41 -8.52
N GLY A 367 14.37 12.52 -9.19
CA GLY A 367 15.02 13.80 -9.00
C GLY A 367 14.50 14.55 -7.77
N ALA A 368 15.27 15.52 -7.28
CA ALA A 368 14.90 16.30 -6.09
C ALA A 368 13.56 17.06 -6.24
N ALA A 369 13.23 17.52 -7.45
CA ALA A 369 12.00 18.24 -7.74
C ALA A 369 10.72 17.37 -7.66
N GLU A 370 10.87 16.05 -7.71
CA GLU A 370 9.75 15.11 -7.61
C GLU A 370 9.37 14.83 -6.15
N ILE A 371 10.23 15.20 -5.19
CA ILE A 371 10.07 14.88 -3.78
C ILE A 371 9.41 16.07 -3.06
N ARG A 372 8.18 15.85 -2.58
CA ARG A 372 7.46 16.79 -1.72
C ARG A 372 7.84 16.53 -0.26
N HIS A 373 8.46 17.50 0.40
CA HIS A 373 8.95 17.38 1.78
C HIS A 373 7.92 17.82 2.82
N GLY A 374 8.02 17.30 4.04
CA GLY A 374 7.28 17.83 5.19
C GLY A 374 7.94 19.09 5.74
N GLY A 375 7.38 20.26 5.46
CA GLY A 375 7.83 21.55 6.00
C GLY A 375 8.36 22.57 4.99
N ALA A 376 8.04 22.43 3.70
CA ALA A 376 8.22 23.47 2.69
C ALA A 376 6.89 24.18 2.43
#